data_AF-X1ATT7-F1
#
_entry.id   AF-X1ATT7-F1
#
_cell.length_a   1.000
_cell.length_b   1.000
_cell.length_c   1.000
_cell.angle_alpha   90.00
_cell.angle_beta   90.00
_cell.angle_gamma   90.00
#
_symmetry.space_group_name_H-M   'P 1'
#
loop_
_entity.id
_entity.type
_entity.pdbx_description
1 polymer ?
#
loop_
_entity_poly.entity_id
_entity_poly.type
_entity_poly.pdbx_seq_one_letter_code
_entity_poly.pdbx_strand_id
1 'polypeptide(L)'
;MILLALLLFGLIVMIFGKDPFQAYKDMFTFTLGSTYGFSEVIVTMIPILITALAVAVPWRVGLINIGGEGQLYIGAAFATWGALTFQNSPAWILLPLMMLLGMLGGALWAFIPGYLRAIGLVNETIVTLLLNPVGTMVVGFLIF
;
A
#
# COMPACT_ATOMS: atom_id res chain seq x y z
N MET A 1 -12.27 -21.57 1.55
CA MET A 1 -10.92 -21.25 1.04
C MET A 1 -9.84 -21.28 2.13
N ILE A 2 -10.07 -20.68 3.31
CA ILE A 2 -9.07 -20.68 4.40
C ILE A 2 -8.67 -22.08 4.86
N LEU A 3 -9.64 -22.99 5.08
CA LEU A 3 -9.34 -24.39 5.44
C LEU A 3 -8.51 -25.10 4.38
N LEU A 4 -8.77 -24.86 3.10
CA LEU A 4 -8.02 -25.44 1.98
C LEU A 4 -6.59 -24.88 1.95
N ALA A 5 -6.41 -23.57 2.17
CA ALA A 5 -5.11 -22.93 2.21
C ALA A 5 -4.25 -23.45 3.37
N LEU A 6 -4.85 -23.63 4.55
CA LEU A 6 -4.18 -24.27 5.68
C LEU A 6 -3.81 -25.72 5.31
N LEU A 7 -4.74 -26.52 4.80
CA LEU A 7 -4.45 -27.91 4.40
C LEU A 7 -3.30 -28.01 3.40
N LEU A 8 -3.29 -27.18 2.36
CA LEU A 8 -2.24 -27.15 1.35
C LEU A 8 -0.90 -26.70 1.93
N PHE A 9 -0.89 -25.64 2.76
CA PHE A 9 0.31 -25.19 3.45
C PHE A 9 0.90 -26.29 4.34
N GLY A 10 0.05 -26.98 5.12
CA GLY A 10 0.48 -28.08 5.96
C GLY A 10 1.04 -29.26 5.19
N LEU A 11 0.43 -29.62 4.05
CA LEU A 11 0.95 -30.63 3.13
C LEU A 11 2.34 -30.26 2.62
N ILE A 12 2.55 -28.99 2.22
CA ILE A 12 3.85 -28.51 1.76
C ILE A 12 4.89 -28.63 2.87
N VAL A 13 4.59 -28.15 4.08
CA VAL A 13 5.49 -28.23 5.24
C VAL A 13 5.87 -29.69 5.55
N MET A 14 4.90 -30.61 5.43
CA MET A 14 5.12 -32.05 5.62
C MET A 14 6.01 -32.67 4.53
N ILE A 15 5.85 -32.27 3.25
CA ILE A 15 6.71 -32.71 2.15
C ILE A 15 8.17 -32.30 2.39
N PHE A 16 8.40 -31.14 3.01
CA PHE A 16 9.75 -30.69 3.40
C PHE A 16 10.26 -31.30 4.71
N GLY A 17 9.56 -32.30 5.27
CA GLY A 17 9.98 -33.02 6.47
C GLY A 17 9.86 -32.22 7.77
N LYS A 18 9.09 -31.13 7.78
CA LYS A 18 8.81 -30.32 8.99
C LYS A 18 7.43 -30.64 9.54
N ASP A 19 7.24 -30.42 10.85
CA ASP A 19 5.93 -30.57 11.49
C ASP A 19 5.00 -29.40 11.15
N PRO A 20 3.86 -29.63 10.47
CA PRO A 20 2.88 -28.60 10.17
C PRO A 20 2.30 -27.93 11.42
N PHE A 21 2.10 -28.69 12.51
CA PHE A 21 1.53 -28.14 13.74
C PHE A 21 2.48 -27.13 14.39
N GLN A 22 3.77 -27.45 14.45
CA GLN A 22 4.79 -26.51 14.89
C GLN A 22 4.85 -25.27 13.98
N ALA A 23 4.79 -25.44 12.65
CA ALA A 23 4.78 -24.32 11.72
C ALA A 23 3.58 -23.37 11.94
N TYR A 24 2.38 -23.89 12.17
CA TYR A 24 1.23 -23.05 12.52
C TYR A 24 1.43 -22.34 13.85
N LYS A 25 1.94 -23.06 14.87
CA LYS A 25 2.21 -22.47 16.18
C LYS A 25 3.20 -21.32 16.06
N ASP A 26 4.28 -21.52 15.30
CA ASP A 26 5.30 -20.51 15.01
C ASP A 26 4.70 -19.31 14.26
N MET A 27 3.83 -19.53 13.26
CA MET A 27 3.15 -18.42 12.57
C MET A 27 2.38 -17.53 13.55
N PHE A 28 1.63 -18.11 14.49
CA PHE A 28 0.88 -17.32 15.48
C PHE A 28 1.79 -16.64 16.50
N THR A 29 2.80 -17.34 17.04
CA THR A 29 3.70 -16.77 18.05
C THR A 29 4.64 -15.72 17.48
N PHE A 30 5.15 -15.88 16.26
CA PHE A 30 5.96 -14.84 15.62
C PHE A 30 5.13 -13.62 15.27
N THR A 31 3.94 -13.82 14.70
CA THR A 31 3.10 -12.70 14.22
C THR A 31 2.45 -11.92 15.37
N LEU A 32 1.89 -12.60 16.37
CA LEU A 32 1.14 -11.95 17.47
C LEU A 32 1.85 -12.02 18.83
N GLY A 33 2.74 -12.98 19.03
CA GLY A 33 3.44 -13.19 20.29
C GLY A 33 4.74 -12.40 20.43
N SER A 34 5.22 -11.76 19.36
CA SER A 34 6.45 -10.95 19.38
C SER A 34 6.16 -9.46 19.13
N THR A 35 6.88 -8.58 19.81
CA THR A 35 6.78 -7.12 19.58
C THR A 35 7.12 -6.75 18.14
N TYR A 36 8.11 -7.45 17.55
CA TYR A 36 8.50 -7.25 16.16
C TYR A 36 7.39 -7.65 15.18
N GLY A 37 6.86 -8.87 15.30
CA GLY A 37 5.79 -9.35 14.41
C GLY A 37 4.52 -8.51 14.53
N PHE A 38 4.16 -8.10 15.75
CA PHE A 38 3.03 -7.20 15.93
C PHE A 38 3.26 -5.83 15.29
N SER A 39 4.49 -5.32 15.34
CA SER A 39 4.87 -4.08 14.65
C SER A 39 4.75 -4.23 13.13
N GLU A 40 5.20 -5.35 12.56
CA GLU A 40 5.06 -5.65 11.12
C GLU A 40 3.59 -5.74 10.68
N VAL A 41 2.71 -6.32 11.51
CA VAL A 41 1.26 -6.34 11.25
C VAL A 41 0.73 -4.90 11.15
N ILE A 42 1.11 -4.03 12.08
CA ILE A 42 0.69 -2.62 12.05
C ILE A 42 1.24 -1.91 10.81
N VAL A 43 2.53 -2.06 10.53
CA VAL A 43 3.20 -1.43 9.37
C VAL A 43 2.53 -1.83 8.06
N THR A 44 2.15 -3.11 7.92
CA THR A 44 1.44 -3.62 6.73
C THR A 44 -0.02 -3.16 6.69
N MET A 45 -0.68 -3.04 7.84
CA MET A 45 -2.08 -2.65 7.94
C MET A 45 -2.31 -1.17 7.61
N ILE A 46 -1.37 -0.28 7.96
CA ILE A 46 -1.48 1.17 7.71
C ILE A 46 -1.82 1.51 6.24
N PRO A 47 -1.06 1.09 5.22
CA PRO A 47 -1.37 1.43 3.83
C PRO A 47 -2.70 0.83 3.37
N ILE A 48 -3.07 -0.35 3.85
CA ILE A 48 -4.37 -0.99 3.54
C ILE A 48 -5.53 -0.15 4.09
N LEU A 49 -5.43 0.31 5.34
CA LEU A 49 -6.46 1.16 5.95
C LEU A 49 -6.54 2.53 5.26
N ILE A 50 -5.40 3.15 4.95
CA ILE A 50 -5.38 4.45 4.26
C ILE A 50 -5.99 4.34 2.87
N THR A 51 -5.64 3.30 2.10
CA THR A 51 -6.24 3.07 0.78
C THR A 51 -7.74 2.76 0.88
N ALA A 52 -8.18 1.99 1.88
CA ALA A 52 -9.62 1.78 2.14
C ALA A 52 -10.35 3.11 2.44
N LEU A 53 -9.76 3.99 3.25
CA LEU A 53 -10.32 5.32 3.53
C LEU A 53 -10.35 6.22 2.28
N ALA A 54 -9.33 6.13 1.42
CA ALA A 54 -9.26 6.88 0.17
C ALA A 54 -10.38 6.49 -0.82
N VAL A 55 -10.96 5.29 -0.70
CA VAL A 55 -12.15 4.86 -1.43
C VAL A 55 -13.43 5.24 -0.68
N ALA A 56 -13.47 5.00 0.63
CA ALA A 56 -14.69 5.18 1.43
C ALA A 56 -15.14 6.64 1.56
N VAL A 57 -14.21 7.62 1.58
CA VAL A 57 -14.55 9.04 1.73
C VAL A 57 -15.19 9.61 0.46
N PRO A 58 -14.61 9.50 -0.76
CA PRO A 58 -15.23 9.99 -1.99
C PRO A 58 -16.55 9.29 -2.33
N TRP A 59 -16.71 8.02 -1.92
CA TRP A 59 -17.94 7.27 -2.13
C TRP A 59 -19.19 7.97 -1.55
N ARG A 60 -19.01 8.76 -0.48
CA ARG A 60 -20.10 9.52 0.15
C ARG A 60 -20.73 10.57 -0.76
N VAL A 61 -20.02 11.02 -1.79
CA VAL A 61 -20.50 11.99 -2.79
C VAL A 61 -20.70 11.33 -4.16
N GLY A 62 -20.75 9.99 -4.22
CA GLY A 62 -20.95 9.23 -5.44
C GLY A 62 -19.72 9.09 -6.34
N LEU A 63 -18.53 9.49 -5.85
CA LEU A 63 -17.27 9.32 -6.58
C LEU A 63 -16.65 7.95 -6.28
N ILE A 64 -16.23 7.26 -7.32
CA ILE A 64 -15.59 5.94 -7.22
C ILE A 64 -14.11 6.07 -7.56
N ASN A 65 -13.24 5.90 -6.55
CA ASN A 65 -11.80 5.86 -6.73
C ASN A 65 -11.33 4.40 -6.72
N ILE A 66 -10.81 3.90 -7.85
CA ILE A 66 -10.18 2.55 -7.94
C ILE A 66 -8.64 2.69 -8.07
N GLY A 67 -8.13 3.93 -8.05
CA GLY A 67 -6.74 4.27 -8.35
C GLY A 67 -5.81 4.24 -7.15
N GLY A 68 -6.22 3.58 -6.06
CA GLY A 68 -5.50 3.58 -4.79
C GLY A 68 -4.08 3.01 -4.90
N GLU A 69 -3.89 2.01 -5.77
CA GLU A 69 -2.57 1.42 -6.01
C GLU A 69 -1.62 2.46 -6.62
N GLY A 70 -1.99 3.08 -7.75
CA GLY A 70 -1.16 4.10 -8.40
C GLY A 70 -0.88 5.31 -7.49
N GLN A 71 -1.89 5.76 -6.73
CA GLN A 71 -1.73 6.84 -5.75
C GLN A 71 -0.73 6.47 -4.64
N LEU A 72 -0.78 5.23 -4.15
CA LEU A 72 0.15 4.72 -3.15
C LEU A 72 1.58 4.65 -3.68
N TYR A 73 1.78 4.14 -4.91
CA TYR A 73 3.10 4.04 -5.54
C TYR A 73 3.74 5.43 -5.75
N ILE A 74 2.99 6.38 -6.32
CA ILE A 74 3.51 7.74 -6.54
C ILE A 74 3.74 8.47 -5.22
N GLY A 75 2.87 8.27 -4.22
CA GLY A 75 3.12 8.76 -2.86
C GLY A 75 4.41 8.18 -2.27
N ALA A 76 4.65 6.88 -2.42
CA ALA A 76 5.87 6.23 -1.96
C ALA A 76 7.13 6.79 -2.67
N ALA A 77 7.03 7.09 -3.97
CA ALA A 77 8.13 7.72 -4.71
C ALA A 77 8.48 9.11 -4.16
N PHE A 78 7.48 9.95 -3.87
CA PHE A 78 7.70 11.28 -3.28
C PHE A 78 8.25 11.20 -1.85
N ALA A 79 7.73 10.29 -1.03
CA ALA A 79 8.26 10.06 0.31
C ALA A 79 9.73 9.60 0.27
N THR A 80 10.05 8.69 -0.65
CA THR A 80 11.42 8.19 -0.89
C THR A 80 12.34 9.30 -1.37
N TRP A 81 11.88 10.13 -2.31
CA TRP A 81 12.63 11.30 -2.77
C TRP A 81 12.97 12.25 -1.62
N GLY A 82 12.03 12.50 -0.70
CA GLY A 82 12.27 13.24 0.53
C GLY A 82 13.33 12.60 1.43
N ALA A 83 13.22 11.28 1.65
CA ALA A 83 14.18 10.52 2.46
C ALA A 83 15.61 10.62 1.90
N LEU A 84 15.78 10.49 0.58
CA LEU A 84 17.09 10.55 -0.09
C LEU A 84 17.66 11.97 -0.12
N THR A 85 16.82 12.98 -0.34
CA THR A 85 17.27 14.38 -0.42
C THR A 85 17.66 14.92 0.95
N PHE A 86 16.91 14.58 2.00
CA PHE A 86 17.07 15.12 3.34
C PHE A 86 17.67 14.12 4.34
N GLN A 87 18.46 13.15 3.86
CA GLN A 87 19.03 12.04 4.64
C GLN A 87 19.78 12.46 5.93
N ASN A 88 20.38 13.65 5.95
CA ASN A 88 21.14 14.16 7.10
C ASN A 88 20.24 14.83 8.16
N SER A 89 18.93 14.92 7.92
CA SER A 89 18.01 15.55 8.84
C SER A 89 17.67 14.63 10.01
N PRO A 90 17.42 15.18 11.21
CA PRO A 90 16.95 14.39 12.34
C PRO A 90 15.64 13.64 12.03
N ALA A 91 15.49 12.42 12.56
CA ALA A 91 14.34 11.55 12.29
C ALA A 91 12.98 12.20 12.61
N TRP A 92 12.91 13.01 13.66
CA TRP A 92 11.68 13.71 14.07
C TRP A 92 11.20 14.77 13.07
N ILE A 93 12.08 15.28 12.20
CA ILE A 93 11.73 16.19 11.09
C ILE A 93 11.53 15.41 9.80
N LEU A 94 12.39 14.41 9.57
CA LEU A 94 12.37 13.62 8.35
C LEU A 94 11.07 12.82 8.19
N LEU A 95 10.59 12.18 9.26
CA LEU A 95 9.38 11.34 9.20
C LEU A 95 8.12 12.16 8.85
N PRO A 96 7.79 13.29 9.51
CA PRO A 96 6.68 14.14 9.09
C PRO A 96 6.84 14.68 7.67
N LEU A 97 8.06 15.05 7.26
CA LEU A 97 8.32 15.53 5.90
C LEU A 97 8.02 14.46 4.85
N MET A 98 8.47 13.22 5.08
CA MET A 98 8.17 12.08 4.20
C MET A 98 6.67 11.82 4.11
N MET A 99 5.93 11.91 5.22
CA MET A 99 4.47 11.77 5.23
C MET A 99 3.80 12.86 4.37
N LEU A 100 4.21 14.12 4.53
CA LEU A 100 3.66 15.24 3.75
C LEU A 100 3.97 15.10 2.26
N LEU A 101 5.20 14.73 1.91
CA LEU A 101 5.59 14.49 0.51
C LEU A 101 4.81 13.31 -0.09
N GLY A 102 4.61 12.24 0.67
CA GLY A 102 3.79 11.11 0.22
C GLY A 102 2.33 11.48 0.00
N MET A 103 1.74 12.26 0.91
CA MET A 103 0.40 12.82 0.74
C MET A 103 0.32 13.71 -0.50
N LEU A 104 1.33 14.56 -0.73
CA LEU A 104 1.40 15.44 -1.89
C LEU A 104 1.52 14.64 -3.20
N GLY A 105 2.38 13.63 -3.26
CA GLY A 105 2.51 12.75 -4.42
C GLY A 105 1.20 12.02 -4.76
N GLY A 106 0.56 11.42 -3.75
CA GLY A 106 -0.75 10.77 -3.92
C GLY A 106 -1.85 11.75 -4.36
N ALA A 107 -1.88 12.96 -3.77
CA ALA A 107 -2.83 14.00 -4.14
C ALA A 107 -2.64 14.51 -5.57
N LEU A 108 -1.38 14.71 -6.00
CA LEU A 108 -1.07 15.08 -7.39
C LEU A 108 -1.49 13.97 -8.37
N TRP A 109 -1.33 12.71 -8.00
CA TRP A 109 -1.79 11.60 -8.84
C TRP A 109 -3.32 11.50 -8.91
N ALA A 110 -4.00 11.68 -7.78
CA ALA A 110 -5.46 11.70 -7.71
C ALA A 110 -6.08 12.95 -8.36
N PHE A 111 -5.32 14.04 -8.47
CA PHE A 111 -5.75 15.26 -9.14
C PHE A 111 -6.02 15.03 -10.63
N ILE A 112 -5.26 14.17 -11.31
CA ILE A 112 -5.43 13.88 -12.74
C ILE A 112 -6.86 13.39 -13.06
N PRO A 113 -7.35 12.27 -12.48
CA PRO A 113 -8.71 11.80 -12.74
C PRO A 113 -9.78 12.77 -12.21
N GLY A 114 -9.53 13.43 -11.07
CA GLY A 114 -10.46 14.41 -10.51
C GLY A 114 -10.67 15.62 -11.42
N TYR A 115 -9.58 16.15 -11.98
CA TYR A 115 -9.63 17.26 -12.93
C TYR A 115 -10.32 16.86 -14.24
N LEU A 116 -9.96 15.71 -14.82
CA LEU A 116 -10.56 15.21 -16.07
C LEU A 116 -12.07 14.96 -15.94
N ARG A 117 -12.53 14.54 -14.76
CA ARG A 117 -13.95 14.44 -14.44
C ARG A 117 -14.62 15.80 -14.30
N ALA A 118 -13.98 16.77 -13.65
CA ALA A 118 -14.54 18.11 -13.43
C ALA A 118 -14.83 18.84 -14.75
N ILE A 119 -14.00 18.62 -15.78
CA ILE A 119 -14.20 19.17 -17.13
C ILE A 119 -15.11 18.31 -18.02
N GLY A 120 -15.67 17.21 -17.49
CA GLY A 120 -16.67 16.39 -18.17
C GLY A 120 -16.12 15.49 -19.29
N LEU A 121 -14.80 15.29 -19.38
CA LEU A 121 -14.21 14.51 -20.47
C LEU A 121 -14.41 13.00 -20.30
N VAL A 122 -14.26 12.50 -19.06
CA VAL A 122 -14.18 11.05 -18.78
C VAL A 122 -14.70 10.71 -17.38
N ASN A 123 -15.10 9.46 -17.19
CA ASN A 123 -15.47 8.92 -15.88
C ASN A 123 -14.20 8.68 -15.04
N GLU A 124 -14.18 9.25 -13.84
CA GLU A 124 -13.11 9.15 -12.83
C GLU A 124 -12.74 7.68 -12.51
N THR A 125 -13.71 6.78 -12.54
CA THR A 125 -13.53 5.35 -12.26
C THR A 125 -12.61 4.69 -13.29
N ILE A 126 -12.83 5.01 -14.58
CA ILE A 126 -12.05 4.43 -15.68
C ILE A 126 -10.63 5.00 -15.67
N VAL A 127 -10.50 6.32 -15.48
CA VAL A 127 -9.19 6.97 -15.45
C VAL A 127 -8.36 6.50 -14.26
N THR A 128 -8.95 6.43 -13.07
CA THR A 128 -8.25 5.95 -11.87
C THR A 128 -7.77 4.50 -12.04
N LEU A 129 -8.57 3.62 -12.65
CA LEU A 129 -8.18 2.25 -12.96
C LEU A 129 -7.02 2.19 -13.96
N LEU A 130 -7.10 2.95 -15.05
CA LEU A 130 -6.05 2.97 -16.09
C LEU A 130 -4.73 3.57 -15.60
N LEU A 131 -4.79 4.47 -14.62
CA LEU A 131 -3.60 5.09 -14.04
C LEU A 131 -2.85 4.20 -13.03
N ASN A 132 -3.43 3.12 -12.53
CA ASN A 132 -2.73 2.18 -11.64
C ASN A 132 -1.45 1.60 -12.29
N PRO A 133 -1.51 0.92 -13.45
CA PRO A 133 -0.32 0.39 -14.10
C PRO A 133 0.65 1.48 -14.55
N VAL A 134 0.15 2.68 -14.89
CA VAL A 134 1.04 3.81 -15.23
C VAL A 134 1.84 4.23 -14.01
N GLY A 135 1.21 4.32 -12.84
CA GLY A 135 1.89 4.67 -11.59
C GLY A 135 2.97 3.67 -11.21
N THR A 136 2.68 2.36 -11.32
CA THR A 136 3.68 1.31 -11.05
C THR A 136 4.84 1.35 -12.04
N MET A 137 4.56 1.60 -13.33
CA MET A 137 5.62 1.74 -14.35
C MET A 137 6.49 2.98 -14.14
N VAL A 138 5.91 4.11 -13.73
CA VAL A 138 6.66 5.32 -13.40
C VAL A 138 7.62 5.06 -12.24
N VAL A 139 7.14 4.44 -11.15
CA VAL A 139 8.02 4.08 -10.04
C VAL A 139 9.07 3.06 -10.46
N GLY A 140 8.69 2.07 -11.27
CA GLY A 140 9.63 1.12 -11.86
C GLY A 140 10.76 1.83 -12.60
N PHE A 141 10.44 2.79 -13.46
CA PHE A 141 11.44 3.61 -14.17
C PHE A 141 12.35 4.41 -13.22
N LEU A 142 11.85 4.92 -12.09
CA LEU A 142 12.64 5.70 -11.14
C LEU A 142 13.62 4.87 -10.30
N ILE A 143 13.39 3.56 -10.18
CA ILE A 143 14.23 2.65 -9.41
C ILE A 143 15.43 2.17 -10.22
N PHE A 144 15.34 2.17 -11.55
CA PHE A 144 16.43 1.78 -12.46
C PHE A 144 17.26 3.00 -12.89
#